data_AF-A0A5M9YUY5-F1
#
_entry.id   AF-A0A5M9YUY5-F1
#
_cell.length_a   1.000
_cell.length_b   1.000
_cell.length_c   1.000
_cell.angle_alpha   90.00
_cell.angle_beta   90.00
_cell.angle_gamma   90.00
#
_symmetry.space_group_name_H-M   'P 1'
#
loop_
_entity.id
_entity.type
_entity.pdbx_description
1 polymer ?
#
loop_
_entity_poly.entity_id
_entity_poly.type
_entity_poly.pdbx_seq_one_letter_code
_entity_poly.pdbx_strand_id
1 'polypeptide(L)'
;DTLITTDGSTLLGADDKSGVAEIMTMAAYYMKHPEIKHGEIKIGLGPDEEIGTGADHFDVNDFGADFAYTVDGGPLGELEYETFNA
;
A
#
# COMPACT_ATOMS: atom_id res chain seq x y z
N ASP A 1 -6.28 -22.65 4.39
CA ASP A 1 -5.71 -21.50 3.68
C ASP A 1 -5.68 -21.76 2.18
N THR A 2 -6.15 -20.80 1.41
CA THR A 2 -6.15 -20.85 -0.06
C THR A 2 -5.06 -19.92 -0.55
N LEU A 3 -4.12 -20.44 -1.34
CA LEU A 3 -3.07 -19.64 -1.98
C LEU A 3 -3.52 -19.22 -3.37
N ILE A 4 -3.32 -17.94 -3.70
CA ILE A 4 -3.44 -17.43 -5.06
C ILE A 4 -2.05 -17.51 -5.69
N THR A 5 -1.94 -18.16 -6.85
CA THR A 5 -0.67 -18.37 -7.56
C THR A 5 -0.85 -18.11 -9.04
N THR A 6 0.26 -17.98 -9.78
CA THR A 6 0.24 -17.80 -11.23
C THR A 6 0.02 -19.12 -11.95
N ASP A 7 -0.16 -19.07 -13.27
CA ASP A 7 -0.12 -20.24 -14.14
C ASP A 7 1.31 -20.69 -14.51
N GLY A 8 2.33 -20.02 -13.95
CA GLY A 8 3.75 -20.28 -14.21
C GLY A 8 4.34 -19.54 -15.41
N SER A 9 3.53 -18.80 -16.20
CA SER A 9 4.02 -18.05 -17.36
C SER A 9 4.46 -16.62 -17.03
N THR A 10 4.03 -16.10 -15.87
CA THR A 10 4.25 -14.71 -15.43
C THR A 10 4.46 -14.64 -13.92
N LEU A 11 4.83 -13.44 -13.44
CA LEU A 11 4.78 -13.06 -12.02
C LEU A 11 3.33 -12.76 -11.61
N LEU A 12 3.02 -12.93 -10.32
CA LEU A 12 1.68 -12.66 -9.80
C LEU A 12 1.41 -11.15 -9.72
N GLY A 13 2.45 -10.38 -9.39
CA GLY A 13 2.34 -8.97 -9.04
C GLY A 13 1.61 -8.76 -7.71
N ALA A 14 1.76 -9.68 -6.76
CA ALA A 14 1.29 -9.48 -5.39
C ALA A 14 2.01 -8.29 -4.75
N ASP A 15 3.29 -8.17 -5.04
CA ASP A 15 4.10 -6.96 -4.91
C ASP A 15 3.76 -6.01 -6.08
N ASP A 16 3.16 -4.82 -5.87
CA ASP A 16 2.42 -4.39 -4.65
C ASP A 16 0.88 -4.35 -4.86
N LYS A 17 0.34 -5.17 -5.76
CA LYS A 17 -1.13 -5.16 -5.98
C LYS A 17 -1.91 -5.72 -4.81
N SER A 18 -1.28 -6.51 -3.93
CA SER A 18 -1.89 -6.98 -2.69
C SER A 18 -2.09 -5.79 -1.73
N GLY A 19 -1.06 -4.98 -1.50
CA GLY A 19 -1.16 -3.77 -0.68
C GLY A 19 -2.21 -2.80 -1.19
N VAL A 20 -2.22 -2.55 -2.51
CA VAL A 20 -3.27 -1.73 -3.15
C VAL A 20 -4.66 -2.31 -2.92
N ALA A 21 -4.86 -3.61 -3.08
CA ALA A 21 -6.15 -4.26 -2.86
C ALA A 21 -6.62 -4.16 -1.40
N GLU A 22 -5.69 -4.27 -0.45
CA GLU A 22 -5.95 -4.13 0.99
C GLU A 22 -6.37 -2.69 1.34
N ILE A 23 -5.64 -1.68 0.84
CA ILE A 23 -5.97 -0.26 1.02
C ILE A 23 -7.35 0.06 0.46
N MET A 24 -7.65 -0.40 -0.76
CA MET A 24 -8.95 -0.16 -1.39
C MET A 24 -10.09 -0.87 -0.64
N THR A 25 -9.83 -2.05 -0.10
CA THR A 25 -10.80 -2.78 0.74
C THR A 25 -11.07 -2.05 2.05
N MET A 26 -10.02 -1.54 2.71
CA MET A 26 -10.13 -0.72 3.91
C MET A 26 -10.95 0.55 3.64
N ALA A 27 -10.66 1.27 2.56
CA ALA A 27 -11.40 2.48 2.19
C ALA A 27 -12.89 2.16 1.95
N ALA A 28 -13.17 1.11 1.17
CA ALA A 28 -14.54 0.67 0.91
C ALA A 28 -15.28 0.24 2.19
N TYR A 29 -14.58 -0.37 3.15
CA TYR A 29 -15.13 -0.75 4.44
C TYR A 29 -15.55 0.48 5.26
N TYR A 30 -14.64 1.43 5.49
CA TYR A 30 -14.98 2.63 6.27
C TYR A 30 -16.06 3.48 5.62
N MET A 31 -16.08 3.57 4.29
CA MET A 31 -17.17 4.26 3.57
C MET A 31 -18.54 3.60 3.77
N LYS A 32 -18.59 2.27 3.94
CA LYS A 32 -19.83 1.52 4.21
C LYS A 32 -20.21 1.51 5.68
N HIS A 33 -19.27 1.81 6.57
CA HIS A 33 -19.42 1.71 8.03
C HIS A 33 -19.14 3.07 8.73
N PRO A 34 -19.95 4.12 8.46
CA PRO A 34 -19.74 5.46 9.03
C PRO A 34 -19.92 5.53 10.57
N GLU A 35 -20.47 4.48 11.18
CA GLU A 35 -20.52 4.30 12.63
C GLU A 35 -19.13 4.11 13.25
N ILE A 36 -18.18 3.55 12.49
CA ILE A 36 -16.81 3.34 12.92
C ILE A 36 -16.05 4.65 12.75
N LYS A 37 -15.63 5.24 13.86
CA LYS A 37 -14.89 6.51 13.86
C LYS A 37 -13.45 6.29 13.43
N HIS A 38 -13.00 7.12 12.51
CA HIS A 38 -11.60 7.23 12.10
C HIS A 38 -11.25 8.72 11.90
N GLY A 39 -9.95 9.03 11.93
CA GLY A 39 -9.45 10.35 11.56
C GLY A 39 -9.48 10.56 10.04
N GLU A 40 -8.87 11.64 9.58
CA GLU A 40 -8.62 11.79 8.15
C GLU A 40 -7.62 10.72 7.67
N ILE A 41 -7.91 10.07 6.56
CA ILE A 41 -7.06 9.05 5.95
C ILE A 41 -6.65 9.57 4.56
N LYS A 42 -5.34 9.64 4.31
CA LYS A 42 -4.76 9.97 3.02
C LYS A 42 -4.27 8.68 2.36
N ILE A 43 -4.56 8.53 1.06
CA ILE A 43 -4.12 7.37 0.27
C ILE A 43 -3.32 7.90 -0.92
N GLY A 44 -2.07 7.44 -1.05
CA GLY A 44 -1.20 7.74 -2.18
C GLY A 44 -0.91 6.45 -2.95
N LEU A 45 -0.94 6.52 -4.27
CA LEU A 45 -0.55 5.41 -5.16
C LEU A 45 0.60 5.91 -6.03
N GLY A 46 1.83 5.49 -5.70
CA GLY A 46 3.04 5.89 -6.40
C GLY A 46 3.26 5.07 -7.67
N PRO A 47 3.69 5.68 -8.80
CA PRO A 47 4.23 4.95 -9.94
C PRO A 47 5.69 4.56 -9.70
N ASP A 48 6.24 3.69 -10.54
CA ASP A 48 7.70 3.54 -10.76
C ASP A 48 8.55 3.26 -9.50
N GLU A 49 7.97 2.61 -8.49
CA GLU A 49 8.67 2.10 -7.29
C GLU A 49 9.77 1.11 -7.70
N GLU A 50 9.40 0.12 -8.51
CA GLU A 50 10.26 -1.02 -8.93
C GLU A 50 11.51 -0.63 -9.73
N ILE A 51 11.60 0.63 -10.17
CA ILE A 51 12.77 1.19 -10.86
C ILE A 51 13.50 2.25 -10.02
N GLY A 52 13.13 2.40 -8.75
CA GLY A 52 13.77 3.26 -7.76
C GLY A 52 13.47 4.75 -7.90
N THR A 53 12.38 5.13 -8.58
CA THR A 53 12.08 6.56 -8.85
C THR A 53 10.71 7.02 -8.35
N GLY A 54 9.90 6.11 -7.81
CA GLY A 54 8.54 6.44 -7.37
C GLY A 54 8.47 7.51 -6.28
N ALA A 55 9.48 7.58 -5.41
CA ALA A 55 9.56 8.56 -4.34
C ALA A 55 10.15 9.91 -4.78
N ASP A 56 10.93 9.95 -5.88
CA ASP A 56 11.67 11.15 -6.31
C ASP A 56 10.78 12.37 -6.61
N HIS A 57 9.53 12.08 -7.00
CA HIS A 57 8.54 13.08 -7.39
C HIS A 57 7.32 13.12 -6.47
N PHE A 58 7.38 12.45 -5.31
CA PHE A 58 6.29 12.44 -4.34
C PHE A 58 6.22 13.77 -3.57
N ASP A 59 5.15 14.54 -3.78
CA ASP A 59 4.93 15.81 -3.07
C ASP A 59 4.36 15.56 -1.67
N VAL A 60 5.25 15.50 -0.68
CA VAL A 60 4.91 15.30 0.74
C VAL A 60 4.02 16.42 1.29
N ASN A 61 4.21 17.66 0.83
CA ASN A 61 3.41 18.79 1.31
C ASN A 61 1.98 18.71 0.78
N ASP A 62 1.80 18.31 -0.48
CA ASP A 62 0.47 18.06 -1.06
C ASP A 62 -0.23 16.85 -0.41
N PHE A 63 0.52 15.77 -0.14
CA PHE A 63 -0.02 14.59 0.53
C PHE A 63 -0.59 14.91 1.92
N GLY A 64 0.08 15.79 2.67
CA GLY A 64 -0.49 16.45 3.84
C GLY A 64 -0.81 15.52 5.01
N ALA A 65 0.04 14.51 5.24
CA ALA A 65 -0.05 13.62 6.39
C ALA A 65 1.19 13.76 7.30
N ASP A 66 1.01 13.68 8.61
CA ASP A 66 2.12 13.74 9.58
C ASP A 66 3.05 12.50 9.48
N PHE A 67 2.48 11.36 9.07
CA PHE A 67 3.16 10.09 8.88
C PHE A 67 2.35 9.23 7.90
N ALA A 68 3.02 8.27 7.26
CA ALA A 68 2.43 7.30 6.35
C ALA A 68 3.04 5.91 6.58
N TYR A 69 2.34 4.88 6.11
CA TYR A 69 2.82 3.50 6.08
C TYR A 69 2.71 3.01 4.64
N THR A 70 3.78 2.45 4.10
CA THR A 70 3.72 1.66 2.88
C THR A 70 3.12 0.30 3.22
N VAL A 71 2.22 -0.19 2.36
CA VAL A 71 1.61 -1.53 2.52
C VAL A 71 2.27 -2.46 1.52
N ASP A 72 3.59 -2.48 1.56
CA ASP A 72 4.46 -3.13 0.57
C ASP A 72 5.37 -4.16 1.25
N GLY A 73 4.85 -4.77 2.32
CA GLY A 73 5.53 -5.84 3.07
C GLY A 73 5.24 -7.22 2.50
N GLY A 74 5.93 -8.24 2.99
CA GLY A 74 5.74 -9.62 2.55
C GLY A 74 4.94 -10.47 3.55
N PRO A 75 5.59 -11.15 4.51
CA PRO A 75 4.91 -12.06 5.41
C PRO A 75 3.96 -11.38 6.39
N LEU A 76 2.92 -12.11 6.80
CA LEU A 76 1.98 -11.64 7.81
C LEU A 76 2.69 -11.23 9.12
N GLY A 77 2.39 -10.02 9.58
CA GLY A 77 2.92 -9.47 10.84
C GLY A 77 4.29 -8.81 10.71
N GLU A 78 4.83 -8.72 9.48
CA GLU A 78 6.01 -7.92 9.21
C GLU A 78 5.76 -6.43 9.44
N LEU A 79 6.75 -5.77 10.04
CA LEU A 79 6.80 -4.33 10.21
C LEU A 79 8.26 -3.91 10.04
N GLU A 80 8.52 -3.13 9.00
CA GLU A 80 9.84 -2.56 8.76
C GLU A 80 9.88 -1.14 9.32
N TYR A 81 10.79 -0.90 10.26
CA TYR A 81 11.05 0.44 10.80
C TYR A 81 12.12 1.18 9.99
N GLU A 82 12.94 0.44 9.24
CA GLU A 82 13.95 1.04 8.38
C GLU A 82 13.26 1.70 7.18
N THR A 83 13.55 2.97 6.95
CA THR A 83 13.10 3.63 5.72
C THR A 83 13.99 3.13 4.60
N PHE A 84 13.45 2.24 3.76
CA PHE A 84 14.09 1.85 2.52
C PHE A 84 14.15 3.10 1.62
N ASN A 85 15.36 3.58 1.36
CA ASN A 85 15.60 4.55 0.30
C ASN A 85 16.01 3.70 -0.90
N ALA A 86 15.06 3.45 -1.82
CA ALA A 86 15.36 2.84 -3.11
C ALA A 86 16.20 3.78 -3.97
#